data_AF-A0A5N6XQT8-F1
#
_entry.id   AF-A0A5N6XQT8-F1
#
_cell.length_a   1.000
_cell.length_b   1.000
_cell.length_c   1.000
_cell.angle_alpha   90.00
_cell.angle_beta   90.00
_cell.angle_gamma   90.00
#
_symmetry.space_group_name_H-M   'P 1'
#
loop_
_entity.id
_entity.type
_entity.pdbx_description
1 polymer ?
#
loop_
_entity_poly.entity_id
_entity_poly.type
_entity_poly.pdbx_seq_one_letter_code
_entity_poly.pdbx_strand_id
1 'polypeptide(L)'
;MFAVQPQQQSSGSENANSTRNVTPNILPCRIHHDGTVGPLGRYWKSETDEKDTNLQTAYFRGRKLRGRRVAIPEGYEGIVALPTERVMPSTQRNANSTINEETEQEEPVKILEKQATFNEYVVWGHELTPAADDSFVKGVEEWLGLAEAMHCQPRDEKKSS
;
A
#
# COMPACT_ATOMS: atom_id res chain seq x y z
N MET A 1 -2.67 10.34 -14.68
CA MET A 1 -2.58 8.88 -14.38
C MET A 1 -1.21 8.55 -13.80
N PHE A 2 -1.05 7.48 -13.00
CA PHE A 2 0.24 7.04 -12.46
C PHE A 2 0.62 5.63 -12.93
N ALA A 3 1.90 5.39 -13.20
CA ALA A 3 2.47 4.06 -13.46
C ALA A 3 3.46 3.69 -12.37
N VAL A 4 3.32 2.50 -11.77
CA VAL A 4 4.25 2.00 -10.75
C VAL A 4 5.44 1.34 -11.44
N GLN A 5 6.65 1.76 -11.06
CA GLN A 5 7.90 1.17 -11.55
C GLN A 5 8.81 0.75 -10.38
N PRO A 6 9.65 -0.29 -10.55
CA PRO A 6 10.70 -0.62 -9.59
C PRO A 6 11.70 0.52 -9.41
N GLN A 7 12.36 0.55 -8.26
CA GLN A 7 13.45 1.50 -8.01
C GLN A 7 14.59 1.29 -9.01
N GLN A 8 15.00 2.36 -9.71
CA GLN A 8 16.14 2.27 -10.63
C GLN A 8 17.45 2.32 -9.83
N GLN A 9 18.31 1.31 -10.01
CA GLN A 9 19.62 1.26 -9.34
C GLN A 9 20.52 2.40 -9.83
N SER A 10 20.93 3.29 -8.92
CA SER A 10 22.12 4.12 -9.15
C SER A 10 23.36 3.23 -9.01
N SER A 11 24.19 3.18 -10.05
CA SER A 11 25.46 2.44 -10.12
C SER A 11 26.30 2.59 -8.85
N GLY A 12 26.39 1.56 -8.01
CA GLY A 12 27.29 1.57 -6.85
C GLY A 12 26.98 0.65 -5.68
N SER A 13 25.82 -0.02 -5.59
CA SER A 13 25.57 -0.98 -4.51
C SER A 13 25.10 -2.33 -5.02
N GLU A 14 26.01 -3.29 -5.06
CA GLU A 14 25.72 -4.71 -5.12
C GLU A 14 25.00 -5.12 -3.83
N ASN A 15 23.68 -5.05 -3.82
CA ASN A 15 22.86 -5.94 -3.02
C ASN A 15 21.52 -6.13 -3.73
N ALA A 16 21.14 -7.40 -3.83
CA ALA A 16 20.12 -7.94 -4.70
C ALA A 16 18.76 -7.23 -4.60
N ASN A 17 18.03 -7.32 -5.71
CA ASN A 17 16.73 -6.75 -6.06
C ASN A 17 15.54 -7.15 -5.15
N SER A 18 15.76 -7.31 -3.84
CA SER A 18 14.74 -7.65 -2.87
C SER A 18 14.05 -6.37 -2.40
N THR A 19 12.85 -6.11 -2.89
CA THR A 19 12.00 -5.07 -2.32
C THR A 19 11.83 -5.34 -0.82
N ARG A 20 12.11 -4.34 0.02
CA ARG A 20 12.05 -4.49 1.47
C ARG A 20 10.61 -4.70 1.90
N ASN A 21 10.35 -5.75 2.69
CA ASN A 21 9.06 -5.92 3.35
C ASN A 21 9.00 -5.03 4.61
N VAL A 22 7.93 -4.26 4.76
CA VAL A 22 7.73 -3.31 5.87
C VAL A 22 6.33 -3.47 6.46
N THR A 23 6.10 -2.90 7.64
CA THR A 23 4.78 -2.88 8.28
C THR A 23 4.31 -1.44 8.47
N PRO A 24 3.36 -0.94 7.66
CA PRO A 24 2.74 0.35 7.88
C PRO A 24 1.95 0.39 9.19
N ASN A 25 2.00 1.52 9.88
CA ASN A 25 1.28 1.75 11.14
C ASN A 25 0.38 2.98 10.99
N ILE A 26 -0.93 2.78 11.05
CA ILE A 26 -1.93 3.85 11.00
C ILE A 26 -2.19 4.29 12.45
N LEU A 27 -1.71 5.47 12.81
CA LEU A 27 -1.82 6.01 14.16
C LEU A 27 -3.10 6.85 14.34
N PRO A 28 -3.72 6.85 15.53
CA PRO A 28 -4.93 7.63 15.81
C PRO A 28 -4.60 9.10 16.12
N CYS A 29 -3.60 9.66 15.45
CA CYS A 29 -3.15 11.03 15.65
C CYS A 29 -2.39 11.55 14.42
N ARG A 30 -2.38 12.87 14.25
CA ARG A 30 -1.58 13.55 13.22
C ARG A 30 -0.19 13.87 13.76
N ILE A 31 0.84 13.51 12.99
CA ILE A 31 2.23 13.92 13.24
C ILE A 31 2.56 15.03 12.24
N HIS A 32 2.97 16.20 12.73
CA HIS A 32 3.31 17.37 11.90
C HIS A 32 4.75 17.34 11.36
N HIS A 33 5.31 16.15 11.17
CA HIS A 33 6.66 15.95 10.68
C HIS A 33 6.62 14.87 9.61
N ASP A 34 7.04 15.24 8.40
CA ASP A 34 7.16 14.35 7.26
C ASP A 34 8.65 14.12 6.99
N GLY A 35 9.13 12.91 7.20
CA GLY A 35 10.53 12.58 7.00
C GLY A 35 10.98 11.33 7.76
N THR A 36 12.26 11.00 7.60
CA THR A 36 12.87 9.91 8.35
C THR A 36 12.92 10.25 9.83
N VAL A 37 12.75 9.21 10.64
CA VAL A 37 12.95 9.29 12.09
C VAL A 37 14.19 8.48 12.45
N GLY A 38 14.83 8.84 13.57
CA GLY A 38 15.93 8.06 14.11
C GLY A 38 15.51 6.62 14.47
N PRO A 39 16.41 5.83 15.08
CA PRO A 39 16.15 4.43 15.40
C PRO A 39 14.86 4.24 16.21
N LEU A 40 13.83 3.63 15.59
CA LEU A 40 12.50 3.45 16.19
C LEU A 40 12.50 2.44 17.34
N GLY A 41 13.39 1.44 17.35
CA GLY A 41 13.34 0.33 18.30
C GLY A 41 13.43 0.71 19.79
N ARG A 42 13.92 1.93 20.09
CA ARG A 42 13.92 2.47 21.46
C ARG A 42 12.58 3.10 21.85
N TYR A 43 11.86 3.69 20.90
CA TYR A 43 10.69 4.54 21.14
C TYR A 43 9.37 3.87 20.75
N TRP A 44 9.42 2.90 19.86
CA TRP A 44 8.29 2.17 19.35
C TRP A 44 8.54 0.68 19.54
N LYS A 45 7.78 0.08 20.45
CA LYS A 45 7.74 -1.36 20.68
C LYS A 45 6.29 -1.79 20.68
N SER A 46 5.97 -2.70 19.77
CA SER A 46 4.67 -3.32 19.68
C SER A 46 4.75 -4.71 20.32
N GLU A 47 3.91 -4.96 21.30
CA GLU A 47 3.78 -6.24 22.00
C GLU A 47 2.49 -6.91 21.52
N THR A 48 2.61 -8.17 21.09
CA THR A 48 1.45 -8.95 20.66
C THR A 48 0.72 -9.48 21.89
N ASP A 49 -0.61 -9.43 21.88
CA ASP A 49 -1.43 -9.92 22.98
C ASP A 49 -1.34 -11.45 23.07
N GLU A 50 -1.26 -11.99 24.29
CA GLU A 50 -1.18 -13.45 24.51
C GLU A 50 -2.45 -14.18 24.10
N LYS A 51 -3.61 -13.49 24.16
CA LYS A 51 -4.92 -14.09 23.88
C LYS A 51 -5.31 -14.04 22.42
N ASP A 52 -4.84 -13.02 21.69
CA ASP A 52 -5.18 -12.80 20.29
C ASP A 52 -3.97 -12.22 19.55
N THR A 53 -3.40 -13.02 18.65
CA THR A 53 -2.22 -12.67 17.85
C THR A 53 -2.47 -11.52 16.87
N ASN A 54 -3.74 -11.19 16.61
CA ASN A 54 -4.10 -10.05 15.76
C ASN A 54 -4.11 -8.73 16.54
N LEU A 55 -4.08 -8.79 17.88
CA LEU A 55 -4.08 -7.62 18.73
C LEU A 55 -2.67 -7.29 19.18
N GLN A 56 -2.38 -6.00 19.20
CA GLN A 56 -1.10 -5.47 19.63
C GLN A 56 -1.30 -4.33 20.63
N THR A 57 -0.30 -4.12 21.48
CA THR A 57 -0.23 -2.97 22.38
C THR A 57 1.08 -2.24 22.16
N ALA A 58 1.01 -0.92 22.06
CA ALA A 58 2.17 -0.05 21.98
C ALA A 58 1.89 1.23 22.77
N TYR A 59 2.94 2.00 23.02
CA TYR A 59 2.82 3.30 23.69
C TYR A 59 3.42 4.39 22.81
N PHE A 60 2.65 5.46 22.61
CA PHE A 60 3.10 6.60 21.84
C PHE A 60 2.85 7.89 22.61
N ARG A 61 3.92 8.65 22.85
CA ARG A 61 3.88 9.89 23.65
C ARG A 61 3.17 9.72 25.00
N GLY A 62 3.41 8.59 25.67
CA GLY A 62 2.83 8.27 26.98
C GLY A 62 1.38 7.79 26.96
N ARG A 63 0.76 7.65 25.78
CA ARG A 63 -0.61 7.13 25.64
C ARG A 63 -0.59 5.68 25.20
N LYS A 64 -1.43 4.83 25.79
CA LYS A 64 -1.57 3.43 25.38
C LYS A 64 -2.35 3.37 24.08
N LEU A 65 -1.82 2.60 23.15
CA LEU A 65 -2.45 2.28 21.88
C LEU A 65 -2.77 0.78 21.84
N ARG A 66 -3.94 0.46 21.32
CA ARG A 66 -4.33 -0.91 20.99
C ARG A 66 -4.42 -1.03 19.48
N GLY A 67 -3.65 -1.94 18.93
CA GLY A 67 -3.51 -2.18 17.51
C GLY A 67 -4.29 -3.40 17.07
N ARG A 68 -4.85 -3.35 15.86
CA ARG A 68 -5.33 -4.53 15.13
C ARG A 68 -4.50 -4.69 13.85
N ARG A 69 -3.98 -5.89 13.64
CA ARG A 69 -3.35 -6.29 12.38
C ARG A 69 -4.42 -6.55 11.33
N VAL A 70 -4.21 -6.01 10.13
CA VAL A 70 -5.05 -6.24 8.96
C VAL A 70 -4.15 -6.82 7.87
N ALA A 71 -4.46 -8.05 7.45
CA ALA A 71 -3.74 -8.72 6.39
C ALA A 71 -4.25 -8.24 5.02
N ILE A 72 -3.34 -8.13 4.06
CA ILE A 72 -3.72 -7.91 2.67
C ILE A 72 -4.27 -9.21 2.09
N PRO A 73 -5.47 -9.20 1.45
CA PRO A 73 -6.08 -10.40 0.88
C PRO A 73 -5.21 -11.07 -0.18
N GLU A 74 -5.43 -12.38 -0.37
CA GLU A 74 -4.72 -13.14 -1.40
C GLU A 74 -4.96 -12.56 -2.80
N GLY A 75 -3.91 -12.52 -3.62
CA GLY A 75 -3.97 -11.90 -4.95
C GLY A 75 -3.67 -10.40 -4.97
N TYR A 76 -3.57 -9.76 -3.80
CA TYR A 76 -3.20 -8.36 -3.66
C TYR A 76 -1.81 -8.19 -3.02
N GLU A 77 -1.15 -7.08 -3.34
CA GLU A 77 0.14 -6.70 -2.78
C GLU A 77 0.08 -5.25 -2.29
N GLY A 78 0.46 -5.02 -1.03
CA GLY A 78 0.66 -3.67 -0.51
C GLY A 78 2.00 -3.09 -0.99
N ILE A 79 1.99 -1.87 -1.52
CA ILE A 79 3.21 -1.18 -1.96
C ILE A 79 3.36 0.19 -1.27
N VAL A 80 4.59 0.53 -0.90
CA VAL A 80 4.97 1.90 -0.55
C VAL A 80 5.68 2.49 -1.76
N ALA A 81 5.13 3.56 -2.33
CA ALA A 81 5.67 4.20 -3.51
C ALA A 81 5.89 5.71 -3.29
N LEU A 82 6.92 6.26 -3.92
CA LEU A 82 7.19 7.69 -3.93
C LEU A 82 6.87 8.29 -5.30
N PRO A 83 6.18 9.44 -5.36
CA PRO A 83 6.00 10.15 -6.61
C PRO A 83 7.32 10.67 -7.14
N THR A 84 7.48 10.60 -8.47
CA THR A 84 8.64 11.14 -9.17
C THR A 84 8.19 12.16 -10.21
N GLU A 85 9.09 13.05 -10.61
CA GLU A 85 8.87 13.99 -11.73
C GLU A 85 8.97 13.31 -13.11
N ARG A 86 9.30 12.01 -13.14
CA ARG A 86 9.44 11.24 -14.38
C ARG A 86 8.06 10.95 -14.97
N VAL A 87 7.96 11.06 -16.29
CA VAL A 87 6.75 10.72 -17.05
C VAL A 87 7.03 9.54 -17.96
N MET A 88 6.03 8.67 -18.13
CA MET A 88 6.11 7.58 -19.10
C MET A 88 6.21 8.15 -20.52
N PRO A 89 7.04 7.56 -21.40
CA PRO A 89 7.04 7.94 -22.81
C PRO A 89 5.67 7.65 -23.42
N SER A 90 5.01 8.68 -23.93
CA SER A 90 3.82 8.52 -24.77
C SER A 90 4.22 7.69 -25.99
N THR A 91 3.60 6.52 -26.16
CA THR A 91 3.76 5.76 -27.40
C THR A 91 2.91 6.49 -28.44
N GLN A 92 3.49 7.49 -29.12
CA GLN A 92 2.88 8.06 -30.31
C GLN A 92 2.73 6.92 -31.33
N ARG A 93 1.55 6.32 -31.40
CA ARG A 93 1.16 5.48 -32.54
C ARG A 93 1.31 6.37 -33.77
N ASN A 94 2.21 5.97 -34.65
CA ASN A 94 2.51 6.57 -35.95
C ASN A 94 1.32 7.37 -36.51
N ALA A 95 1.48 8.69 -36.57
CA ALA A 95 0.54 9.60 -37.22
C ALA A 95 0.62 9.39 -38.74
N ASN A 96 -0.11 8.38 -39.22
CA ASN A 96 -0.47 8.22 -40.63
C ASN A 96 -1.97 7.88 -40.73
N SER A 97 -2.81 8.60 -39.98
CA SER A 97 -4.26 8.61 -40.24
C SER A 97 -4.82 9.97 -39.90
N THR A 98 -5.30 10.59 -40.96
CA THR A 98 -5.90 11.90 -41.11
C THR A 98 -7.17 12.03 -40.26
N ILE A 99 -7.30 13.19 -39.60
CA ILE A 99 -8.55 13.88 -39.21
C ILE A 99 -9.47 13.11 -38.25
N ASN A 100 -9.42 13.48 -36.97
CA ASN A 100 -10.62 13.95 -36.28
C ASN A 100 -10.22 14.84 -35.09
N GLU A 101 -10.80 16.04 -35.05
CA GLU A 101 -10.67 17.00 -33.96
C GLU A 101 -11.37 16.47 -32.69
N GLU A 102 -10.90 16.90 -31.51
CA GLU A 102 -11.30 16.48 -30.15
C GLU A 102 -10.58 15.27 -29.53
N THR A 103 -9.28 15.10 -29.78
CA THR A 103 -8.46 14.32 -28.83
C THR A 103 -8.26 15.12 -27.55
N GLU A 104 -9.00 14.76 -26.50
CA GLU A 104 -8.66 15.11 -25.11
C GLU A 104 -7.13 14.94 -24.95
N GLN A 105 -6.44 16.01 -24.56
CA GLN A 105 -5.01 15.92 -24.28
C GLN A 105 -4.83 14.94 -23.12
N GLU A 106 -4.45 13.70 -23.43
CA GLU A 106 -4.17 12.69 -22.40
C GLU A 106 -3.11 13.25 -21.45
N GLU A 107 -3.48 13.44 -20.19
CA GLU A 107 -2.54 13.92 -19.18
C GLU A 107 -1.35 12.95 -19.08
N PRO A 108 -0.10 13.47 -19.01
CA PRO A 108 1.07 12.62 -18.98
C PRO A 108 1.04 11.68 -17.77
N VAL A 109 1.33 10.39 -18.03
CA VAL A 109 1.36 9.37 -16.98
C VAL A 109 2.62 9.56 -16.14
N LYS A 110 2.46 9.99 -14.87
CA LYS A 110 3.57 10.18 -13.92
C LYS A 110 4.03 8.85 -13.33
N ILE A 111 5.31 8.74 -12.96
CA ILE A 111 5.86 7.50 -12.42
C ILE A 111 5.87 7.52 -10.89
N LEU A 112 5.34 6.46 -10.28
CA LEU A 112 5.48 6.11 -8.87
C LEU A 112 6.58 5.07 -8.71
N GLU A 113 7.60 5.37 -7.92
CA GLU A 113 8.73 4.47 -7.70
C GLU A 113 8.49 3.60 -6.46
N LYS A 114 8.39 2.28 -6.65
CA LYS A 114 8.18 1.27 -5.60
C LYS A 114 9.41 1.22 -4.68
N GLN A 115 9.21 1.58 -3.41
CA GLN A 115 10.25 1.59 -2.37
C GLN A 115 10.23 0.31 -1.52
N ALA A 116 9.03 -0.16 -1.18
CA ALA A 116 8.82 -1.28 -0.28
C ALA A 116 7.51 -2.01 -0.58
N THR A 117 7.38 -3.22 -0.05
CA THR A 117 6.14 -4.00 -0.07
C THR A 117 5.68 -4.29 1.36
N PHE A 118 4.41 -4.60 1.53
CA PHE A 118 3.87 -5.06 2.78
C PHE A 118 2.70 -6.02 2.55
N ASN A 119 2.59 -7.02 3.41
CA ASN A 119 1.52 -8.02 3.37
C ASN A 119 0.46 -7.75 4.45
N GLU A 120 0.73 -6.78 5.33
CA GLU A 120 -0.15 -6.40 6.42
C GLU A 120 0.17 -4.98 6.87
N TYR A 121 -0.78 -4.37 7.56
CA TYR A 121 -0.59 -3.11 8.29
C TYR A 121 -1.31 -3.19 9.63
N VAL A 122 -1.00 -2.23 10.51
CA VAL A 122 -1.59 -2.17 11.85
C VAL A 122 -2.39 -0.89 11.99
N VAL A 123 -3.66 -1.02 12.36
CA VAL A 123 -4.54 0.10 12.71
C VAL A 123 -4.50 0.28 14.22
N TRP A 124 -4.15 1.46 14.71
CA TRP A 124 -4.03 1.75 16.13
C TRP A 124 -5.17 2.63 16.63
N GLY A 125 -5.77 2.26 17.75
CA GLY A 125 -6.76 3.04 18.50
C GLY A 125 -6.24 3.47 19.87
N HIS A 126 -6.81 4.54 20.44
CA HIS A 126 -6.49 4.99 21.81
C HIS A 126 -7.20 4.13 22.84
N GLU A 127 -6.44 3.45 23.72
CA GLU A 127 -6.91 2.58 24.82
C GLU A 127 -7.78 1.37 24.42
N LEU A 128 -8.55 1.49 23.33
CA LEU A 128 -9.47 0.53 22.77
C LEU A 128 -8.95 0.02 21.44
N THR A 129 -9.09 -1.28 21.23
CA THR A 129 -8.83 -1.89 19.92
C THR A 129 -9.83 -1.31 18.90
N PRO A 130 -9.38 -0.88 17.71
CA PRO A 130 -10.28 -0.50 16.63
C PRO A 130 -11.34 -1.57 16.41
N ALA A 131 -12.60 -1.18 16.26
CA ALA A 131 -13.69 -2.12 16.07
C ALA A 131 -13.63 -2.78 14.68
N ALA A 132 -14.31 -3.91 14.48
CA ALA A 132 -14.26 -4.64 13.20
C ALA A 132 -14.83 -3.82 12.04
N ASP A 133 -15.66 -2.81 12.36
CA ASP A 133 -16.24 -1.85 11.45
C ASP A 133 -15.41 -0.59 11.22
N ASP A 134 -14.16 -0.55 11.69
CA ASP A 134 -13.23 0.53 11.38
C ASP A 134 -13.03 0.64 9.85
N SER A 135 -12.97 1.87 9.33
CA SER A 135 -12.94 2.13 7.89
C SER A 135 -11.73 1.53 7.20
N PHE A 136 -10.58 1.46 7.88
CA PHE A 136 -9.38 0.85 7.31
C PHE A 136 -9.48 -0.66 7.28
N VAL A 137 -10.18 -1.28 8.23
CA VAL A 137 -10.38 -2.73 8.26
C VAL A 137 -11.39 -3.14 7.17
N LYS A 138 -12.58 -2.54 7.19
CA LYS A 138 -13.63 -2.81 6.19
C LYS A 138 -13.22 -2.48 4.76
N GLY A 139 -12.42 -1.42 4.58
CA GLY A 139 -11.97 -1.01 3.26
C GLY A 139 -11.11 -2.07 2.55
N VAL A 140 -10.43 -2.94 3.31
CA VAL A 140 -9.64 -4.02 2.73
C VAL A 140 -10.39 -5.35 2.76
N GLU A 141 -11.11 -5.65 3.84
CA GLU A 141 -11.79 -6.96 3.99
C GLU A 141 -13.10 -7.04 3.20
N GLU A 142 -13.89 -5.97 3.15
CA GLU A 142 -15.23 -5.99 2.54
C GLU A 142 -15.24 -5.36 1.14
N TRP A 143 -14.68 -4.16 1.01
CA TRP A 143 -14.75 -3.41 -0.24
C TRP A 143 -14.00 -4.11 -1.37
N LEU A 144 -12.88 -4.76 -1.06
CA LEU A 144 -12.10 -5.47 -2.07
C LEU A 144 -12.86 -6.66 -2.63
N GLY A 145 -13.44 -7.50 -1.77
CA GLY A 145 -14.28 -8.62 -2.19
C GLY A 145 -15.54 -8.16 -2.95
N LEU A 146 -16.14 -7.04 -2.55
CA LEU A 146 -17.25 -6.45 -3.30
C LEU A 146 -16.81 -6.00 -4.71
N ALA A 147 -15.67 -5.30 -4.82
CA ALA A 147 -15.15 -4.85 -6.10
C ALA A 147 -14.80 -6.02 -7.03
N GLU A 148 -14.22 -7.10 -6.50
CA GLU A 148 -14.00 -8.33 -7.24
C GLU A 148 -15.31 -8.94 -7.74
N ALA A 149 -16.31 -9.09 -6.87
CA ALA A 149 -17.60 -9.65 -7.26
C ALA A 149 -18.31 -8.83 -8.35
N MET A 150 -18.14 -7.51 -8.34
CA MET A 150 -18.78 -6.59 -9.29
C MET A 150 -18.05 -6.50 -10.63
N HIS A 151 -16.71 -6.60 -10.64
CA HIS A 151 -15.88 -6.27 -11.81
C HIS A 151 -15.09 -7.45 -12.37
N CYS A 152 -14.94 -8.55 -11.63
CA CYS A 152 -14.30 -9.75 -12.13
C CYS A 152 -15.32 -10.66 -12.81
N GLN A 153 -14.97 -11.16 -14.00
CA GLN A 153 -15.74 -12.22 -14.64
C GLN A 153 -15.58 -13.53 -13.86
N PRO A 154 -16.62 -14.35 -13.73
CA PRO A 154 -16.50 -15.65 -13.09
C PRO A 154 -15.42 -16.46 -13.82
N ARG A 155 -14.42 -16.95 -13.07
CA ARG A 155 -13.41 -17.85 -13.64
C ARG A 155 -14.13 -19.12 -14.04
N ASP A 156 -14.15 -19.44 -15.33
CA ASP A 156 -14.58 -20.76 -15.80
C ASP A 156 -13.80 -21.82 -15.02
N GLU A 157 -14.52 -22.58 -14.19
CA GLU A 157 -13.97 -23.76 -13.53
C GLU A 157 -13.44 -24.68 -14.61
N LYS A 158 -12.12 -24.76 -14.74
CA LYS A 158 -11.48 -25.85 -15.50
C LYS A 158 -11.89 -27.15 -14.82
N LYS A 159 -12.89 -27.83 -15.39
CA LYS A 159 -13.16 -29.24 -15.14
C LYS A 159 -11.85 -29.99 -15.28
N SER A 160 -11.28 -30.43 -14.16
CA SER A 160 -10.21 -31.41 -14.16
C SER A 160 -10.76 -32.66 -14.87
N SER A 161 -10.18 -32.96 -16.03
CA SER A 161 -10.31 -34.28 -16.67
C SER A 161 -9.47 -35.31 -15.94
#